data_AF-A0A9E4YRH8-F1
#
_entry.id   AF-A0A9E4YRH8-F1
#
_cell.length_a   1.000
_cell.length_b   1.000
_cell.length_c   1.000
_cell.angle_alpha   90.00
_cell.angle_beta   90.00
_cell.angle_gamma   90.00
#
_symmetry.space_group_name_H-M   'P 1'
#
loop_
_entity.id
_entity.type
_entity.pdbx_description
1 polymer ?
#
loop_
_entity_poly.entity_id
_entity_poly.type
_entity_poly.pdbx_seq_one_letter_code
_entity_poly.pdbx_strand_id
1 'polypeptide(L)' 'EGAHYTRPAEYRGWQVPEILRSGDHAKIAAWRREQSLRRTFYRRPDLLGAASLDEADRKFLDRLATEDEAAQ' A
#
# COMPACT_ATOMS: atom_id res chain seq x y z
N GLU A 1 8.13 2.50 7.56
CA GLU A 1 7.24 3.65 7.85
C GLU A 1 6.22 3.84 6.75
N GLY A 2 4.93 3.86 7.09
CA GLY A 2 3.80 3.97 6.14
C GLY A 2 3.41 5.41 5.83
N ALA A 3 2.40 5.60 4.97
CA ALA A 3 1.87 6.94 4.69
C ALA A 3 1.09 7.48 5.90
N HIS A 4 1.42 8.70 6.33
CA HIS A 4 0.74 9.41 7.41
C HIS A 4 -0.11 10.54 6.83
N TYR A 5 -1.40 10.54 7.16
CA TYR A 5 -2.34 11.55 6.74
C TYR A 5 -2.81 12.34 7.95
N THR A 6 -2.87 13.66 7.82
CA THR A 6 -3.36 14.58 8.84
C THR A 6 -4.47 15.45 8.24
N ARG A 7 -5.20 16.17 9.10
CA ARG A 7 -6.23 17.12 8.65
C ARG A 7 -5.59 18.25 7.84
N PRO A 8 -6.26 18.82 6.81
CA PRO A 8 -7.64 18.57 6.34
C PRO A 8 -7.82 17.33 5.44
N ALA A 9 -9.07 16.89 5.24
CA ALA A 9 -9.40 15.67 4.47
C ALA A 9 -9.08 15.79 2.96
N GLU A 10 -8.97 17.01 2.46
CA GLU A 10 -8.43 17.33 1.14
C GLU A 10 -7.32 18.35 1.32
N TYR A 11 -6.15 18.06 0.75
CA TYR A 11 -5.02 18.98 0.76
C TYR A 11 -4.47 19.12 -0.66
N ARG A 12 -4.52 20.32 -1.24
CA ARG A 12 -4.05 20.62 -2.61
C ARG A 12 -4.67 19.69 -3.69
N GLY A 13 -5.94 19.32 -3.54
CA GLY A 13 -6.64 18.37 -4.43
C GLY A 13 -6.33 16.89 -4.17
N TRP A 14 -5.46 16.58 -3.21
CA TRP A 14 -5.21 15.22 -2.75
C TRP A 14 -6.20 14.85 -1.65
N GLN A 15 -7.05 13.86 -1.93
CA GLN A 15 -8.02 13.38 -0.96
C GLN A 15 -7.44 12.27 -0.10
N VAL A 16 -7.77 12.29 1.19
CA VAL A 16 -7.46 11.19 2.11
C VAL A 16 -8.25 9.95 1.66
N PRO A 17 -7.59 8.79 1.46
CA PRO A 17 -8.27 7.55 1.08
C PRO A 17 -9.46 7.24 2.00
N GLU A 18 -10.58 6.84 1.40
CA GLU A 18 -11.82 6.54 2.16
C GLU A 18 -11.62 5.47 3.23
N ILE A 19 -10.73 4.50 2.98
CA ILE A 19 -10.35 3.45 3.93
C ILE A 19 -9.79 4.02 5.24
N LEU A 20 -9.09 5.16 5.18
CA LEU A 20 -8.55 5.87 6.35
C LEU A 20 -9.61 6.73 7.04
N ARG A 21 -10.73 7.03 6.36
CA ARG A 21 -11.88 7.78 6.90
C ARG A 21 -12.95 6.87 7.50
N SER A 22 -12.98 5.59 7.12
CA SER A 22 -13.99 4.61 7.53
C SER A 22 -13.92 4.21 9.01
N GLY A 23 -12.81 4.46 9.71
CA GLY A 23 -12.61 4.06 11.12
C GLY A 23 -12.35 2.57 11.35
N ASP A 24 -12.37 1.74 10.30
CA ASP A 24 -12.11 0.30 10.37
C ASP A 24 -10.62 0.01 10.57
N HIS A 25 -10.19 -0.12 11.83
CA HIS A 25 -8.78 -0.34 12.17
C HIS A 25 -8.14 -1.56 11.46
N ALA A 26 -8.90 -2.65 11.29
CA ALA A 26 -8.42 -3.85 10.59
C ALA A 26 -8.12 -3.56 9.11
N LYS A 27 -9.04 -2.86 8.44
CA LYS A 27 -8.86 -2.45 7.04
C LYS A 27 -7.72 -1.44 6.87
N ILE A 28 -7.59 -0.51 7.82
CA ILE A 28 -6.50 0.47 7.84
C ILE A 28 -5.14 -0.24 7.98
N ALA A 29 -5.05 -1.26 8.86
CA ALA A 29 -3.83 -2.03 9.04
C ALA A 29 -3.44 -2.81 7.77
N ALA A 30 -4.41 -3.48 7.15
CA ALA A 30 -4.22 -4.16 5.86
C ALA A 30 -3.75 -3.18 4.78
N TRP A 31 -4.46 -2.06 4.63
CA TRP A 31 -4.10 -1.02 3.65
C TRP A 31 -2.69 -0.46 3.88
N ARG A 32 -2.32 -0.18 5.13
CA ARG A 32 -0.96 0.31 5.45
C ARG A 32 0.11 -0.72 5.08
N ARG A 33 -0.17 -2.01 5.27
CA ARG A 33 0.74 -3.10 4.87
C ARG A 33 0.88 -3.16 3.35
N GLU A 34 -0.23 -3.15 2.63
CA GLU A 34 -0.27 -3.10 1.16
C GLU A 34 0.51 -1.89 0.61
N GLN A 35 0.34 -0.70 1.18
CA GLN A 35 1.11 0.49 0.76
C GLN A 35 2.61 0.36 1.04
N SER A 36 2.99 -0.27 2.16
CA SER A 36 4.40 -0.53 2.46
C SER A 36 5.03 -1.50 1.46
N LEU A 37 4.29 -2.56 1.10
CA LEU A 37 4.71 -3.53 0.09
C LEU A 37 4.83 -2.87 -1.28
N ARG A 38 3.83 -2.12 -1.70
CA ARG A 38 3.84 -1.35 -2.95
C ARG A 38 5.07 -0.44 -3.03
N ARG A 39 5.35 0.33 -1.97
CA ARG A 39 6.53 1.21 -1.96
C ARG A 39 7.84 0.43 -2.02
N THR A 40 7.90 -0.71 -1.34
CA THR A 40 9.07 -1.59 -1.36
C THR A 40 9.27 -2.17 -2.76
N PHE A 41 8.21 -2.65 -3.41
CA PHE A 41 8.24 -3.15 -4.79
C PHE A 41 8.85 -2.12 -5.76
N TYR A 42 8.38 -0.86 -5.70
CA TYR A 42 8.86 0.19 -6.60
C TYR A 42 10.27 0.72 -6.29
N ARG A 43 10.67 0.77 -5.01
CA ARG A 43 11.92 1.42 -4.60
C ARG A 43 13.06 0.46 -4.31
N ARG A 44 12.74 -0.71 -3.75
CA ARG A 44 13.69 -1.73 -3.27
C ARG A 44 13.07 -3.13 -3.35
N PRO A 45 12.82 -3.66 -4.57
CA PRO A 45 12.25 -4.98 -4.74
C PRO A 45 13.13 -6.09 -4.13
N ASP A 46 14.43 -5.83 -3.99
CA ASP A 46 15.40 -6.70 -3.32
C ASP A 46 15.04 -7.03 -1.85
N LEU A 47 14.38 -6.12 -1.14
CA LEU A 47 13.95 -6.34 0.24
C LEU A 47 12.75 -7.29 0.36
N LEU A 48 11.96 -7.47 -0.70
CA LEU A 48 10.80 -8.36 -0.70
C LEU A 48 11.22 -9.83 -0.61
N GLY A 49 12.35 -10.20 -1.20
CA GLY A 49 12.87 -11.57 -1.15
C GLY A 49 13.39 -11.99 0.23
N ALA A 50 13.83 -11.02 1.05
CA ALA A 50 14.31 -11.27 2.41
C ALA A 50 13.21 -11.10 3.48
N ALA A 51 12.04 -10.58 3.10
CA ALA A 51 10.94 -10.34 4.03
C ALA A 51 10.06 -11.59 4.21
N SER A 52 9.58 -11.82 5.43
CA SER A 52 8.53 -12.82 5.69
C SER A 52 7.18 -12.31 5.18
N LEU A 53 6.88 -12.63 3.92
CA LEU A 53 5.63 -12.29 3.25
C LEU A 53 4.60 -13.41 3.44
N ASP A 54 3.40 -13.04 3.89
CA ASP A 54 2.25 -13.95 3.98
C ASP A 54 1.65 -14.22 2.59
N GLU A 55 0.75 -15.20 2.47
CA GLU A 55 0.09 -15.51 1.20
C GLU A 55 -0.68 -14.32 0.63
N ALA A 56 -1.33 -13.53 1.49
CA ALA A 56 -2.03 -12.30 1.11
C ALA A 56 -1.05 -11.25 0.52
N ASP A 57 0.12 -11.08 1.13
CA ASP A 57 1.14 -10.15 0.65
C ASP A 57 1.67 -10.57 -0.73
N ARG A 58 1.89 -11.87 -0.93
CA ARG A 58 2.34 -12.42 -2.23
C ARG A 58 1.31 -12.20 -3.32
N LYS A 59 0.02 -12.49 -3.05
CA LYS A 59 -1.08 -12.24 -4.01
C LYS A 59 -1.19 -10.76 -4.35
N PHE A 60 -1.00 -9.88 -3.38
CA PHE A 60 -1.01 -8.43 -3.62
C PHE A 60 0.16 -8.01 -4.52
N LEU A 61 1.38 -8.51 -4.28
CA LEU A 61 2.54 -8.21 -5.10
C LEU A 61 2.41 -8.73 -6.54
N ASP A 62 1.86 -9.93 -6.72
CA ASP A 62 1.60 -10.52 -8.04
C ASP A 62 0.61 -9.69 -8.86
N ARG A 63 -0.50 -9.30 -8.21
CA ARG A 63 -1.47 -8.37 -8.80
C ARG A 63 -0.81 -7.03 -9.16
N LEU A 64 0.00 -6.47 -8.26
CA LEU A 64 0.70 -5.21 -8.49
C LEU A 64 1.68 -5.29 -9.65
N ALA A 65 2.42 -6.39 -9.78
CA ALA A 65 3.33 -6.62 -10.91
C ALA A 65 2.56 -6.64 -12.23
N THR A 66 1.42 -7.35 -12.28
CA THR A 66 0.54 -7.38 -13.45
C THR A 66 -0.02 -5.99 -13.79
N GLU A 67 -0.46 -5.22 -12.78
CA GLU A 67 -0.96 -3.86 -12.96
C GLU A 67 0.12 -2.90 -13.48
N ASP A 68 1.37 -3.07 -13.03
CA ASP A 68 2.50 -2.27 -13.49
C ASP A 68 2.90 -2.60 -14.93
N GLU A 69 2.96 -3.89 -15.28
CA GLU A 69 3.18 -4.36 -16.66
C GLU A 69 2.10 -3.86 -17.62
N ALA A 70 0.85 -3.78 -17.18
CA ALA A 70 -0.25 -3.25 -17.99
C ALA A 70 -0.26 -1.71 -18.09
N ALA A 71 0.41 -1.02 -17.17
CA ALA A 71 0.52 0.45 -17.16
C ALA A 71 1.76 0.97 -17.90
N GLN A 72 2.74 0.10 -18.18
CA GLN A 72 3.91 0.37 -19.03
C GLN A 72 3.61 0.15 -20.52
#